data_AF-A0A7T5EP11-F1
#
_entry.id   AF-A0A7T5EP11-F1
#
_cell.length_a   1.000
_cell.length_b   1.000
_cell.length_c   1.000
_cell.angle_alpha   90.00
_cell.angle_beta   90.00
_cell.angle_gamma   90.00
#
_symmetry.space_group_name_H-M   'P 1'
#
loop_
_entity.id
_entity.type
_entity.pdbx_description
1 polymer ?
#
loop_
_entity_poly.entity_id
_entity_poly.type
_entity_poly.pdbx_seq_one_letter_code
_entity_poly.pdbx_strand_id
1 'polypeptide(L)'
;MKAILGKYLFPLLMASLILTGCAENIQGQPADMKKRIDEELGAIERITVLSTDGVEVPLELTAFLKELPEQGKDLQKSDQPLAQDDIRYTLVLYRAKLAPLVVEIGEQASQFGGDTYRGQGAVRFYQWIHRLAGAGLLSGSYRSVVLSAVDLNQTITLDKEQTAVFQEAFLAAEPLMEKNWQQYPLYPYYQMRVDTGERMLEATLLTPTLIAIPFGRETQYYRVPGALFSNFTQWMPPRKMTDRAFQQLFQASAIRLIGTGDQQQGAIEQKPTETTVEQGMAHQSVRLLQNSIELDQEPKNPGQEKYQLSFAVGEALHTVYLYDRHFRYQGKWFAQDQLEEKILRLLGTKK
;
A
#
# COMPACT_ATOMS: atom_id res chain seq x y z
N MET A 1 -24.11 2.33 38.87
CA MET A 1 -22.95 3.27 38.71
C MET A 1 -21.73 2.58 38.08
N LYS A 2 -21.89 1.81 36.98
CA LYS A 2 -20.79 1.14 36.26
C LYS A 2 -20.72 1.54 34.76
N ALA A 3 -21.71 2.28 34.26
CA ALA A 3 -21.86 2.64 32.85
C ALA A 3 -21.39 4.08 32.53
N ILE A 4 -20.85 4.80 33.51
CA ILE A 4 -20.49 6.23 33.36
C ILE A 4 -18.98 6.39 33.13
N LEU A 5 -18.13 5.48 33.63
CA LEU A 5 -16.65 5.59 33.54
C LEU A 5 -16.09 5.41 32.12
N GLY A 6 -16.71 4.57 31.29
CA GLY A 6 -16.26 4.32 29.91
C GLY A 6 -16.40 5.54 28.99
N LYS A 7 -17.27 6.49 29.34
CA LYS A 7 -17.48 7.75 28.59
C LYS A 7 -16.46 8.83 28.91
N TYR A 8 -15.72 8.74 30.00
CA TYR A 8 -14.79 9.79 30.43
C TYR A 8 -13.32 9.42 30.29
N LEU A 9 -12.99 8.18 29.98
CA LEU A 9 -11.60 7.71 30.03
C LEU A 9 -10.71 8.33 28.97
N PHE A 10 -11.24 8.57 27.77
CA PHE A 10 -10.51 9.24 26.69
C PHE A 10 -10.90 10.70 26.50
N PRO A 11 -12.06 11.21 26.92
CA PRO A 11 -12.14 12.62 27.22
C PRO A 11 -11.20 12.99 28.36
N LEU A 12 -10.75 12.09 29.24
CA LEU A 12 -9.64 12.35 30.17
C LEU A 12 -8.27 12.06 29.56
N LEU A 13 -8.03 11.00 28.78
CA LEU A 13 -6.75 10.82 28.06
C LEU A 13 -6.56 11.97 27.05
N MET A 14 -7.56 12.31 26.25
CA MET A 14 -7.56 13.46 25.35
C MET A 14 -7.73 14.80 26.05
N ALA A 15 -8.56 15.02 27.08
CA ALA A 15 -8.56 16.33 27.76
C ALA A 15 -7.32 16.56 28.63
N SER A 16 -6.62 15.52 29.10
CA SER A 16 -5.29 15.70 29.68
C SER A 16 -4.20 15.93 28.63
N LEU A 17 -4.43 15.47 27.40
CA LEU A 17 -3.60 15.75 26.22
C LEU A 17 -3.96 17.08 25.50
N ILE A 18 -5.16 17.65 25.76
CA ILE A 18 -5.64 18.95 25.22
C ILE A 18 -5.42 20.09 26.23
N LEU A 19 -5.45 19.83 27.55
CA LEU A 19 -5.28 20.88 28.57
C LEU A 19 -3.83 21.23 28.90
N THR A 20 -2.84 20.55 28.33
CA THR A 20 -1.43 21.00 28.33
C THR A 20 -1.07 21.87 27.12
N GLY A 21 -1.94 21.95 26.10
CA GLY A 21 -1.75 22.78 24.90
C GLY A 21 -2.66 24.02 24.79
N CYS A 22 -3.67 24.15 25.65
CA CYS A 22 -4.58 25.31 25.70
C CYS A 22 -4.82 25.83 27.14
N ALA A 23 -3.86 25.69 28.05
CA ALA A 23 -3.91 26.35 29.35
C ALA A 23 -2.52 26.82 29.80
N GLU A 24 -2.02 27.89 29.19
CA GLU A 24 -1.39 28.90 30.04
C GLU A 24 -2.48 29.36 31.04
N ASN A 25 -2.34 28.91 32.29
CA ASN A 25 -3.12 29.34 33.45
C ASN A 25 -4.65 29.17 33.36
N ILE A 26 -5.13 27.96 33.60
CA ILE A 26 -6.41 27.81 34.32
C ILE A 26 -6.09 27.32 35.72
N GLN A 27 -6.05 28.26 36.67
CA GLN A 27 -6.08 27.95 38.10
C GLN A 27 -7.27 27.02 38.39
N GLY A 28 -7.01 25.78 38.82
CA GLY A 28 -8.06 24.92 39.38
C GLY A 28 -8.13 23.45 38.95
N GLN A 29 -7.16 22.89 38.22
CA GLN A 29 -7.15 21.43 38.03
C GLN A 29 -6.58 20.70 39.27
N PRO A 30 -7.31 19.76 39.87
CA PRO A 30 -6.84 19.03 41.05
C PRO A 30 -5.77 17.99 40.67
N ALA A 31 -4.69 17.94 41.46
CA ALA A 31 -3.55 17.03 41.31
C ALA A 31 -3.94 15.53 41.22
N ASP A 32 -5.12 15.16 41.72
CA ASP A 32 -5.67 13.79 41.67
C ASP A 32 -5.96 13.29 40.25
N MET A 33 -6.24 14.17 39.31
CA MET A 33 -6.61 13.78 37.95
C MET A 33 -5.39 13.30 37.15
N LYS A 34 -4.26 14.00 37.29
CA LYS A 34 -2.97 13.63 36.69
C LYS A 34 -2.46 12.27 37.22
N LYS A 35 -2.55 12.06 38.53
CA LYS A 35 -2.15 10.80 39.17
C LYS A 35 -2.94 9.59 38.65
N ARG A 36 -4.26 9.75 38.42
CA ARG A 36 -5.10 8.67 37.85
C ARG A 36 -4.76 8.36 36.38
N ILE A 37 -4.36 9.36 35.61
CA ILE A 37 -3.93 9.17 34.22
C ILE A 37 -2.61 8.39 34.17
N ASP A 38 -1.67 8.76 35.04
CA ASP A 38 -0.40 8.03 35.17
C ASP A 38 -0.62 6.58 35.63
N GLU A 39 -1.60 6.34 36.52
CA GLU A 39 -2.01 5.00 36.95
C GLU A 39 -2.68 4.18 35.82
N GLU A 40 -3.51 4.79 34.97
CA GLU A 40 -4.16 4.09 33.85
C GLU A 40 -3.23 3.84 32.66
N LEU A 41 -2.32 4.77 32.36
CA LEU A 41 -1.26 4.56 31.38
C LEU A 41 -0.24 3.53 31.88
N GLY A 42 0.08 3.55 33.18
CA GLY A 42 0.93 2.55 33.84
C GLY A 42 0.31 1.14 33.89
N ALA A 43 -0.99 1.00 33.62
CA ALA A 43 -1.68 -0.28 33.52
C ALA A 43 -1.72 -0.85 32.09
N ILE A 44 -1.18 -0.15 31.09
CA ILE A 44 -1.09 -0.65 29.71
C ILE A 44 0.01 -1.71 29.63
N GLU A 45 -0.36 -2.93 29.24
CA GLU A 45 0.58 -4.05 29.10
C GLU A 45 1.13 -4.17 27.67
N ARG A 46 0.31 -3.84 26.68
CA ARG A 46 0.65 -3.99 25.26
C ARG A 46 -0.18 -3.04 24.41
N ILE A 47 0.40 -2.53 23.33
CA ILE A 47 -0.28 -1.71 22.34
C ILE A 47 -0.08 -2.33 20.96
N THR A 48 -1.14 -2.34 20.17
CA THR A 48 -1.12 -2.91 18.81
C THR A 48 -1.91 -2.02 17.86
N VAL A 49 -1.56 -2.08 16.58
CA VAL A 49 -2.36 -1.53 15.49
C VAL A 49 -2.91 -2.69 14.69
N LEU A 50 -4.23 -2.70 14.52
CA LEU A 50 -4.96 -3.64 13.70
C LEU A 50 -5.32 -2.96 12.38
N SER A 51 -4.95 -3.58 11.26
CA SER A 51 -5.41 -3.17 9.94
C SER A 51 -6.86 -3.59 9.69
N THR A 52 -7.49 -3.01 8.67
CA THR A 52 -8.89 -3.32 8.32
C THR A 52 -9.12 -4.75 7.80
N ASP A 53 -8.07 -5.46 7.41
CA ASP A 53 -8.10 -6.89 7.01
C ASP A 53 -7.72 -7.84 8.16
N GLY A 54 -7.50 -7.33 9.37
CA GLY A 54 -7.33 -8.13 10.58
C GLY A 54 -5.88 -8.48 10.95
N VAL A 55 -4.89 -7.86 10.29
CA VAL A 55 -3.47 -8.05 10.66
C VAL A 55 -3.14 -7.16 11.87
N GLU A 56 -2.72 -7.78 12.96
CA GLU A 56 -2.32 -7.10 14.20
C GLU A 56 -0.79 -6.92 14.25
N VAL A 57 -0.34 -5.69 14.49
CA VAL A 57 1.07 -5.33 14.60
C VAL A 57 1.35 -4.77 15.99
N PRO A 58 2.23 -5.39 16.80
CA PRO A 58 2.62 -4.84 18.09
C PRO A 58 3.46 -3.56 17.91
N LEU A 59 3.20 -2.57 18.76
CA LEU A 59 3.99 -1.35 18.83
C LEU A 59 4.96 -1.42 20.02
N GLU A 60 6.10 -0.75 19.90
CA GLU A 60 7.02 -0.60 21.03
C GLU A 60 6.41 0.34 22.07
N LEU A 61 6.08 -0.22 23.24
CA LEU A 61 5.30 0.45 24.28
C LEU A 61 5.98 1.72 24.80
N THR A 62 7.30 1.68 25.00
CA THR A 62 8.06 2.79 25.60
C THR A 62 8.08 4.01 24.68
N ALA A 63 8.41 3.80 23.41
CA ALA A 63 8.43 4.81 22.37
C ALA A 63 7.03 5.36 22.11
N PHE A 64 6.01 4.49 22.08
CA PHE A 64 4.62 4.92 21.94
C PHE A 64 4.21 5.86 23.08
N LEU A 65 4.40 5.45 24.33
CA LEU A 65 4.01 6.26 25.49
C LEU A 65 4.80 7.57 25.59
N LYS A 66 6.05 7.57 25.15
CA LYS A 66 6.89 8.78 25.10
C LYS A 66 6.42 9.80 24.07
N GLU A 67 5.95 9.36 22.91
CA GLU A 67 5.57 10.24 21.79
C GLU A 67 4.08 10.61 21.78
N LEU A 68 3.23 9.80 22.45
CA LEU A 68 1.79 10.02 22.56
C LEU A 68 1.39 11.45 23.00
N PRO A 69 2.08 12.09 23.97
CA PRO A 69 1.75 13.45 24.42
C PRO A 69 1.69 14.50 23.30
N GLU A 70 2.54 14.36 22.29
CA GLU A 70 2.64 15.33 21.19
C GLU A 70 1.51 15.20 20.16
N GLN A 71 0.80 14.07 20.15
CA GLN A 71 -0.18 13.76 19.11
C GLN A 71 -1.60 14.27 19.43
N GLY A 72 -1.88 14.58 20.70
CA GLY A 72 -3.20 15.05 21.14
C GLY A 72 -3.49 16.53 20.87
N LYS A 73 -2.50 17.29 20.37
CA LYS A 73 -2.64 18.72 20.07
C LYS A 73 -3.55 18.94 18.86
N ASP A 74 -4.32 20.03 18.87
CA ASP A 74 -5.17 20.48 17.76
C ASP A 74 -6.28 19.50 17.33
N LEU A 75 -6.77 18.67 18.25
CA LEU A 75 -7.94 17.83 18.06
C LEU A 75 -9.22 18.61 18.37
N GLN A 76 -10.17 18.55 17.44
CA GLN A 76 -11.47 19.22 17.57
C GLN A 76 -12.58 18.18 17.57
N LYS A 77 -13.45 18.21 18.59
CA LYS A 77 -14.62 17.35 18.62
C LYS A 77 -15.56 17.71 17.48
N SER A 78 -16.08 16.69 16.80
CA SER A 78 -17.01 16.82 15.69
C SER A 78 -18.28 16.00 15.96
N ASP A 79 -19.43 16.54 15.59
CA ASP A 79 -20.72 15.84 15.66
C ASP A 79 -20.89 14.84 14.49
N GLN A 80 -20.01 14.86 13.50
CA GLN A 80 -20.03 13.94 12.37
C GLN A 80 -19.26 12.66 12.70
N PRO A 81 -19.92 11.49 12.74
CA PRO A 81 -19.26 10.22 13.05
C PRO A 81 -18.20 9.86 11.99
N LEU A 82 -17.23 9.02 12.37
CA LEU A 82 -16.29 8.44 11.42
C LEU A 82 -17.02 7.34 10.62
N ALA A 83 -17.05 7.48 9.29
CA ALA A 83 -17.63 6.45 8.44
C ALA A 83 -16.72 5.21 8.44
N GLN A 84 -17.33 4.02 8.38
CA GLN A 84 -16.58 2.77 8.35
C GLN A 84 -15.60 2.72 7.16
N ASP A 85 -15.96 3.32 6.02
CA ASP A 85 -15.13 3.41 4.82
C ASP A 85 -13.92 4.34 4.95
N ASP A 86 -13.93 5.24 5.95
CA ASP A 86 -12.84 6.15 6.24
C ASP A 86 -11.83 5.55 7.24
N ILE A 87 -12.18 4.47 7.92
CA ILE A 87 -11.28 3.78 8.86
C ILE A 87 -10.12 3.15 8.06
N ARG A 88 -8.91 3.39 8.55
CA ARG A 88 -7.63 2.86 8.04
C ARG A 88 -6.97 1.93 9.04
N TYR A 89 -7.05 2.28 10.33
CA TYR A 89 -6.47 1.52 11.43
C TYR A 89 -7.39 1.46 12.63
N THR A 90 -7.18 0.44 13.45
CA THR A 90 -7.73 0.34 14.79
C THR A 90 -6.58 0.19 15.78
N LEU A 91 -6.35 1.19 16.62
CA LEU A 91 -5.36 1.12 17.69
C LEU A 91 -5.98 0.46 18.92
N VAL A 92 -5.34 -0.58 19.44
CA VAL A 92 -5.81 -1.34 20.60
C VAL A 92 -4.78 -1.26 21.73
N LEU A 93 -5.19 -0.71 22.87
CA LEU A 93 -4.39 -0.64 24.08
C LEU A 93 -4.91 -1.69 25.07
N TYR A 94 -4.13 -2.75 25.26
CA TYR A 94 -4.42 -3.82 26.22
C TYR A 94 -4.01 -3.39 27.62
N ARG A 95 -4.92 -3.57 28.58
CA ARG A 95 -4.74 -3.09 29.96
C ARG A 95 -4.85 -4.23 30.96
N ALA A 96 -4.03 -4.18 32.00
CA ALA A 96 -4.06 -5.14 33.09
C ALA A 96 -5.45 -5.16 33.75
N LYS A 97 -6.13 -6.32 33.67
CA LYS A 97 -7.42 -6.58 34.37
C LYS A 97 -8.58 -5.64 33.99
N LEU A 98 -8.46 -4.92 32.87
CA LEU A 98 -9.48 -4.01 32.34
C LEU A 98 -9.75 -4.33 30.87
N ALA A 99 -10.92 -3.91 30.35
CA ALA A 99 -11.22 -4.05 28.93
C ALA A 99 -10.21 -3.27 28.07
N PRO A 100 -9.85 -3.72 26.86
CA PRO A 100 -9.00 -2.94 25.98
C PRO A 100 -9.62 -1.58 25.62
N LEU A 101 -8.77 -0.60 25.35
CA LEU A 101 -9.20 0.66 24.73
C LEU A 101 -8.99 0.57 23.23
N VAL A 102 -9.98 1.03 22.47
CA VAL A 102 -10.01 0.93 21.02
C VAL A 102 -10.22 2.32 20.44
N VAL A 103 -9.30 2.73 19.56
CA VAL A 103 -9.40 3.98 18.80
C VAL A 103 -9.46 3.62 17.32
N GLU A 104 -10.51 4.05 16.63
CA GLU A 104 -10.64 3.94 15.18
C GLU A 104 -10.00 5.17 14.53
N ILE A 105 -9.22 4.96 13.49
CA ILE A 105 -8.36 6.00 12.93
C ILE A 105 -8.58 6.04 11.42
N GLY A 106 -9.06 7.18 10.94
CA GLY A 106 -9.05 7.57 9.53
C GLY A 106 -8.03 8.67 9.26
N GLU A 107 -7.87 9.02 7.98
CA GLU A 107 -6.82 9.97 7.57
C GLU A 107 -7.02 11.40 8.11
N GLN A 108 -8.27 11.78 8.35
CA GLN A 108 -8.68 13.13 8.73
C GLN A 108 -9.48 13.15 10.05
N ALA A 109 -9.63 12.00 10.70
CA ALA A 109 -10.49 11.84 11.84
C ALA A 109 -10.10 10.63 12.69
N SER A 110 -10.42 10.66 13.97
CA SER A 110 -10.28 9.51 14.87
C SER A 110 -11.49 9.42 15.78
N GLN A 111 -11.97 8.21 16.02
CA GLN A 111 -13.15 7.94 16.82
C GLN A 111 -12.80 7.08 18.03
N PHE A 112 -13.31 7.48 19.18
CA PHE A 112 -13.17 6.73 20.43
C PHE A 112 -14.41 6.93 21.28
N GLY A 113 -14.89 5.85 21.92
CA GLY A 113 -15.93 5.96 22.95
C GLY A 113 -17.24 6.60 22.47
N GLY A 114 -17.47 6.59 21.15
CA GLY A 114 -18.61 7.23 20.48
C GLY A 114 -18.40 8.69 20.09
N ASP A 115 -17.29 9.32 20.47
CA ASP A 115 -16.93 10.69 20.07
C ASP A 115 -15.95 10.67 18.89
N THR A 116 -16.17 11.57 17.91
CA THR A 116 -15.28 11.74 16.76
C THR A 116 -14.48 13.04 16.88
N TYR A 117 -13.19 12.95 16.58
CA TYR A 117 -12.25 14.06 16.60
C TYR A 117 -11.68 14.28 15.19
N ARG A 118 -11.54 15.55 14.80
CA ARG A 118 -11.06 15.99 13.48
C ARG A 118 -10.05 17.14 13.64
N GLY A 119 -9.52 17.62 12.52
CA GLY A 119 -8.55 18.72 12.47
C GLY A 119 -7.12 18.23 12.27
N GLN A 120 -6.15 19.16 12.33
CA GLN A 120 -4.74 18.85 12.08
C GLN A 120 -4.16 17.84 13.08
N GLY A 121 -4.68 17.80 14.32
CA GLY A 121 -4.32 16.77 15.29
C GLY A 121 -4.64 15.35 14.81
N ALA A 122 -5.81 15.16 14.19
CA ALA A 122 -6.23 13.84 13.71
C ALA A 122 -5.37 13.37 12.53
N VAL A 123 -4.98 14.30 11.65
CA VAL A 123 -4.06 14.03 10.54
C VAL A 123 -2.69 13.61 11.05
N ARG A 124 -2.13 14.35 12.02
CA ARG A 124 -0.84 14.01 12.65
C ARG A 124 -0.90 12.66 13.35
N PHE A 125 -1.97 12.41 14.11
CA PHE A 125 -2.17 11.13 14.80
C PHE A 125 -2.24 9.96 13.82
N TYR A 126 -2.98 10.11 12.71
CA TYR A 126 -3.00 9.13 11.63
C TYR A 126 -1.60 8.88 11.04
N GLN A 127 -0.85 9.94 10.69
CA GLN A 127 0.50 9.81 10.13
C GLN A 127 1.47 9.14 11.11
N TRP A 128 1.34 9.46 12.39
CA TRP A 128 2.12 8.85 13.47
C TRP A 128 1.85 7.35 13.59
N ILE A 129 0.57 6.95 13.64
CA ILE A 129 0.19 5.53 13.69
C ILE A 129 0.59 4.80 12.42
N HIS A 130 0.44 5.42 11.25
CA HIS A 130 0.92 4.88 9.98
C HIS A 130 2.42 4.57 10.04
N ARG A 131 3.24 5.49 10.55
CA ARG A 131 4.69 5.29 10.74
C ARG A 131 5.01 4.16 11.72
N LEU A 132 4.33 4.12 12.87
CA LEU A 132 4.56 3.09 13.88
C LEU A 132 4.16 1.70 13.40
N ALA A 133 3.01 1.58 12.72
CA ALA A 133 2.58 0.35 12.09
C ALA A 133 3.56 -0.11 11.02
N GLY A 134 4.03 0.82 10.17
CA GLY A 134 5.04 0.53 9.15
C GLY A 134 6.33 -0.05 9.74
N ALA A 135 6.85 0.55 10.81
CA ALA A 135 8.04 0.03 11.50
C ALA A 135 7.80 -1.36 12.13
N GLY A 136 6.64 -1.56 12.77
CA GLY A 136 6.29 -2.83 13.40
C GLY A 136 6.08 -3.96 12.39
N LEU A 137 5.60 -3.67 11.17
CA LEU A 137 5.23 -4.67 10.17
C LEU A 137 6.42 -5.53 9.72
N LEU A 138 7.61 -4.94 9.59
CA LEU A 138 8.83 -5.64 9.17
C LEU A 138 9.58 -6.30 10.32
N SER A 139 9.22 -5.98 11.56
CA SER A 139 9.87 -6.52 12.76
C SER A 139 9.55 -8.00 12.99
N GLY A 140 10.47 -8.71 13.63
CA GLY A 140 10.32 -10.11 14.03
C GLY A 140 11.33 -11.05 13.37
N SER A 141 11.15 -12.35 13.60
CA SER A 141 11.95 -13.42 13.01
C SER A 141 11.20 -14.08 11.86
N TYR A 142 11.87 -14.35 10.74
CA TYR A 142 11.23 -14.93 9.57
C TYR A 142 11.44 -16.45 9.57
N ARG A 143 10.34 -17.20 9.50
CA ARG A 143 10.35 -18.67 9.46
C ARG A 143 10.59 -19.19 8.06
N SER A 144 9.94 -18.59 7.07
CA SER A 144 10.12 -18.93 5.66
C SER A 144 9.81 -17.74 4.77
N VAL A 145 10.44 -17.72 3.60
CA VAL A 145 10.19 -16.72 2.56
C VAL A 145 9.97 -17.45 1.25
N VAL A 146 8.84 -17.16 0.60
CA VAL A 146 8.54 -17.62 -0.75
C VAL A 146 8.68 -16.44 -1.69
N LEU A 147 9.54 -16.58 -2.68
CA LEU A 147 9.80 -15.56 -3.70
C LEU A 147 9.18 -16.01 -5.03
N SER A 148 8.43 -15.14 -5.68
CA SER A 148 7.76 -15.43 -6.96
C SER A 148 8.06 -14.35 -7.99
N ALA A 149 8.41 -14.74 -9.22
CA ALA A 149 8.43 -13.87 -10.39
C ALA A 149 7.19 -14.16 -11.24
N VAL A 150 6.14 -13.35 -11.03
CA VAL A 150 4.80 -13.60 -11.59
C VAL A 150 4.83 -13.61 -13.12
N ASP A 151 5.50 -12.64 -13.74
CA ASP A 151 5.60 -12.54 -15.20
C ASP A 151 6.35 -13.74 -15.83
N LEU A 152 7.15 -14.44 -15.02
CA LEU A 152 7.91 -15.63 -15.41
C LEU A 152 7.23 -16.94 -15.02
N ASN A 153 6.14 -16.90 -14.24
CA ASN A 153 5.53 -18.07 -13.61
C ASN A 153 6.54 -18.95 -12.85
N GLN A 154 7.42 -18.30 -12.07
CA GLN A 154 8.42 -18.98 -11.25
C GLN A 154 8.18 -18.67 -9.79
N THR A 155 8.31 -19.68 -8.95
CA THR A 155 8.21 -19.56 -7.49
C THR A 155 9.25 -20.46 -6.86
N ILE A 156 9.97 -19.93 -5.88
CA ILE A 156 10.94 -20.67 -5.06
C ILE A 156 10.67 -20.39 -3.58
N THR A 157 10.97 -21.36 -2.72
CA THR A 157 11.10 -21.11 -1.28
C THR A 157 12.57 -20.89 -0.99
N LEU A 158 12.91 -19.78 -0.33
CA LEU A 158 14.28 -19.46 0.05
C LEU A 158 14.77 -20.45 1.10
N ASP A 159 16.03 -20.87 1.00
CA ASP A 159 16.68 -21.64 2.05
C ASP A 159 16.98 -20.76 3.29
N LYS A 160 17.58 -21.35 4.32
CA LYS A 160 17.86 -20.64 5.58
C LYS A 160 18.85 -19.48 5.41
N GLU A 161 19.88 -19.65 4.59
CA GLU A 161 20.91 -18.62 4.37
C GLU A 161 20.32 -17.46 3.57
N GLN A 162 19.58 -17.78 2.51
CA GLN A 162 18.86 -16.80 1.70
C GLN A 162 17.78 -16.05 2.50
N THR A 163 17.07 -16.76 3.38
CA THR A 163 16.07 -16.16 4.28
C THR A 163 16.72 -15.17 5.25
N ALA A 164 17.89 -15.49 5.79
CA ALA A 164 18.62 -14.58 6.67
C ALA A 164 19.06 -13.30 5.94
N VAL A 165 19.60 -13.42 4.72
CA VAL A 165 19.99 -12.28 3.88
C VAL A 165 18.76 -11.41 3.53
N PHE A 166 17.65 -12.04 3.19
CA PHE A 166 16.38 -11.34 2.93
C PHE A 166 15.89 -10.59 4.18
N GLN A 167 15.91 -11.25 5.34
CA GLN A 167 15.46 -10.66 6.60
C GLN A 167 16.32 -9.45 6.98
N GLU A 168 17.63 -9.51 6.81
CA GLU A 168 18.52 -8.36 7.06
C GLU A 168 18.14 -7.16 6.18
N ALA A 169 17.89 -7.39 4.88
CA ALA A 169 17.49 -6.33 3.96
C ALA A 169 16.11 -5.73 4.31
N PHE A 170 15.17 -6.56 4.77
CA PHE A 170 13.83 -6.12 5.20
C PHE A 170 13.87 -5.36 6.53
N LEU A 171 14.67 -5.81 7.50
CA LEU A 171 14.85 -5.11 8.77
C LEU A 171 15.56 -3.77 8.61
N ALA A 172 16.42 -3.64 7.60
CA ALA A 172 17.08 -2.39 7.22
C ALA A 172 16.20 -1.46 6.36
N ALA A 173 14.98 -1.87 6.00
CA ALA A 173 14.14 -1.09 5.12
C ALA A 173 13.58 0.15 5.83
N GLU A 174 13.60 1.30 5.15
CA GLU A 174 13.15 2.57 5.69
C GLU A 174 11.68 2.82 5.28
N PRO A 175 10.74 2.99 6.23
CA PRO A 175 9.36 3.29 5.89
C PRO A 175 9.24 4.67 5.24
N LEU A 176 8.43 4.76 4.19
CA LEU A 176 8.15 5.97 3.44
C LEU A 176 6.73 6.47 3.75
N MET A 177 6.59 7.77 3.97
CA MET A 177 5.31 8.39 4.34
C MET A 177 4.48 8.87 3.13
N GLU A 178 5.05 8.84 1.93
CA GLU A 178 4.39 9.31 0.73
C GLU A 178 3.38 8.28 0.23
N LYS A 179 2.12 8.70 0.07
CA LYS A 179 1.00 7.82 -0.31
C LYS A 179 0.80 7.65 -1.81
N ASN A 180 1.39 8.52 -2.63
CA ASN A 180 1.07 8.62 -4.06
C ASN A 180 2.25 8.24 -4.95
N TRP A 181 2.76 7.04 -4.78
CA TRP A 181 3.70 6.46 -5.74
C TRP A 181 2.89 5.96 -6.93
N GLN A 182 2.92 6.67 -8.05
CA GLN A 182 2.52 6.11 -9.36
C GLN A 182 3.57 5.09 -9.84
N GLN A 183 3.95 4.16 -8.96
CA GLN A 183 4.95 3.15 -9.22
C GLN A 183 4.25 1.82 -9.42
N TYR A 184 4.60 1.16 -10.52
CA TYR A 184 4.11 -0.17 -10.86
C TYR A 184 5.29 -1.13 -10.87
N PRO A 185 5.07 -2.42 -10.56
CA PRO A 185 6.15 -3.41 -10.56
C PRO A 185 6.91 -3.43 -11.88
N LEU A 186 8.23 -3.34 -11.83
CA LEU A 186 9.06 -3.58 -13.02
C LEU A 186 9.02 -5.07 -13.40
N TYR A 187 9.32 -5.37 -14.66
CA TYR A 187 9.50 -6.75 -15.11
C TYR A 187 10.91 -7.24 -14.72
N PRO A 188 11.05 -8.48 -14.20
CA PRO A 188 9.98 -9.37 -13.76
C PRO A 188 9.29 -8.85 -12.50
N TYR A 189 7.96 -9.01 -12.42
CA TYR A 189 7.17 -8.70 -11.24
C TYR A 189 7.51 -9.67 -10.11
N TYR A 190 8.35 -9.22 -9.17
CA TYR A 190 8.71 -9.98 -7.98
C TYR A 190 7.73 -9.73 -6.83
N GLN A 191 7.22 -10.83 -6.28
CA GLN A 191 6.41 -10.87 -5.06
C GLN A 191 7.09 -11.74 -4.01
N MET A 192 6.98 -11.33 -2.76
CA MET A 192 7.52 -12.07 -1.62
C MET A 192 6.39 -12.38 -0.65
N ARG A 193 6.34 -13.62 -0.16
CA ARG A 193 5.47 -14.03 0.93
C ARG A 193 6.33 -14.45 2.10
N VAL A 194 6.23 -13.73 3.21
CA VAL A 194 7.05 -13.91 4.40
C VAL A 194 6.18 -14.47 5.51
N ASP A 195 6.55 -15.64 6.01
CA ASP A 195 5.96 -16.21 7.22
C ASP A 195 6.79 -15.80 8.43
N THR A 196 6.20 -15.00 9.32
CA THR A 196 6.82 -14.61 10.60
C THR A 196 6.45 -15.57 11.75
N GLY A 197 5.55 -16.51 11.50
CA GLY A 197 4.95 -17.39 12.50
C GLY A 197 3.72 -16.83 13.19
N GLU A 198 3.60 -15.50 13.25
CA GLU A 198 2.45 -14.79 13.80
C GLU A 198 1.53 -14.27 12.69
N ARG A 199 2.13 -13.88 11.56
CA ARG A 199 1.43 -13.34 10.38
C ARG A 199 2.14 -13.71 9.09
N MET A 200 1.37 -13.73 8.01
CA MET A 200 1.88 -13.78 6.63
C MET A 200 1.93 -12.36 6.09
N LEU A 201 3.10 -11.96 5.61
CA LEU A 201 3.28 -10.67 4.93
C LEU A 201 3.42 -10.93 3.44
N GLU A 202 2.67 -10.19 2.63
CA GLU A 202 2.84 -10.17 1.19
C GLU A 202 3.51 -8.85 0.81
N ALA A 203 4.68 -8.91 0.19
CA ALA A 203 5.39 -7.75 -0.29
C ALA A 203 5.50 -7.81 -1.81
N THR A 204 5.52 -6.66 -2.44
CA THR A 204 5.73 -6.49 -3.89
C THR A 204 6.94 -5.60 -4.09
N LEU A 205 7.88 -6.04 -4.94
CA LEU A 205 8.99 -5.18 -5.37
C LEU A 205 8.51 -4.31 -6.54
N LEU A 206 8.40 -3.00 -6.30
CA LEU A 206 7.96 -2.05 -7.30
C LEU A 206 9.12 -1.62 -8.20
N THR A 207 10.24 -1.25 -7.59
CA THR A 207 11.49 -0.89 -8.26
C THR A 207 12.66 -1.55 -7.52
N PRO A 208 13.91 -1.50 -8.02
CA PRO A 208 15.04 -2.17 -7.35
C PRO A 208 15.26 -1.75 -5.88
N THR A 209 14.74 -0.60 -5.47
CA THR A 209 14.91 -0.04 -4.12
C THR A 209 13.59 0.30 -3.43
N LEU A 210 12.44 -0.11 -3.99
CA LEU A 210 11.11 0.22 -3.43
C LEU A 210 10.25 -1.04 -3.35
N ILE A 211 9.78 -1.36 -2.15
CA ILE A 211 8.74 -2.38 -1.93
C ILE A 211 7.44 -1.74 -1.45
N ALA A 212 6.33 -2.42 -1.70
CA ALA A 212 5.02 -2.12 -1.18
C ALA A 212 4.43 -3.33 -0.46
N ILE A 213 3.81 -3.09 0.70
CA ILE A 213 3.14 -4.10 1.50
C ILE A 213 1.70 -3.62 1.76
N PRO A 214 0.66 -4.32 1.27
CA PRO A 214 -0.71 -4.05 1.65
C PRO A 214 -0.90 -4.29 3.15
N PHE A 215 -1.66 -3.41 3.80
CA PHE A 215 -1.98 -3.51 5.22
C PHE A 215 -3.41 -2.99 5.42
N GLY A 216 -4.40 -3.88 5.22
CA GLY A 216 -5.80 -3.49 5.13
C GLY A 216 -6.07 -2.59 3.92
N ARG A 217 -6.72 -1.45 4.17
CA ARG A 217 -6.99 -0.41 3.16
C ARG A 217 -5.79 0.51 2.89
N GLU A 218 -4.68 0.28 3.58
CA GLU A 218 -3.45 1.05 3.43
C GLU A 218 -2.41 0.24 2.68
N THR A 219 -1.41 0.93 2.15
CA THR A 219 -0.21 0.32 1.58
C THR A 219 0.99 0.99 2.20
N GLN A 220 1.84 0.20 2.84
CA GLN A 220 3.09 0.64 3.43
C GLN A 220 4.20 0.53 2.39
N TYR A 221 4.88 1.63 2.13
CA TYR A 221 6.00 1.68 1.18
C TYR A 221 7.31 1.72 1.94
N TYR A 222 8.30 1.01 1.43
CA TYR A 222 9.63 0.98 2.06
C TYR A 222 10.73 1.13 1.03
N ARG A 223 11.73 1.93 1.38
CA ARG A 223 13.00 1.93 0.68
C ARG A 223 13.83 0.75 1.18
N VAL A 224 14.30 -0.07 0.24
CA VAL A 224 15.14 -1.25 0.50
C VAL A 224 16.51 -1.11 -0.14
N PRO A 225 17.54 -1.79 0.37
CA PRO A 225 18.85 -1.84 -0.29
C PRO A 225 18.74 -2.45 -1.69
N GLY A 226 19.39 -1.84 -2.69
CA GLY A 226 19.38 -2.33 -4.07
C GLY A 226 19.97 -3.74 -4.24
N ALA A 227 20.79 -4.19 -3.28
CA ALA A 227 21.31 -5.55 -3.22
C ALA A 227 20.19 -6.61 -3.17
N LEU A 228 19.02 -6.27 -2.62
CA LEU A 228 17.87 -7.18 -2.59
C LEU A 228 17.42 -7.57 -4.00
N PHE A 229 17.33 -6.60 -4.92
CA PHE A 229 16.98 -6.88 -6.31
C PHE A 229 18.05 -7.72 -7.02
N SER A 230 19.33 -7.44 -6.77
CA SER A 230 20.43 -8.28 -7.28
C SER A 230 20.29 -9.73 -6.83
N ASN A 231 19.97 -9.96 -5.55
CA ASN A 231 19.72 -11.31 -5.03
C ASN A 231 18.53 -11.97 -5.74
N PHE A 232 17.42 -11.26 -5.95
CA PHE A 232 16.25 -11.83 -6.64
C PHE A 232 16.56 -12.23 -8.07
N THR A 233 17.28 -11.38 -8.81
CA THR A 233 17.69 -11.70 -10.19
C THR A 233 18.72 -12.83 -10.24
N GLN A 234 19.50 -13.05 -9.18
CA GLN A 234 20.39 -14.20 -9.07
C GLN A 234 19.63 -15.49 -8.75
N TRP A 235 18.68 -15.45 -7.83
CA TRP A 235 17.90 -16.63 -7.40
C TRP A 235 16.84 -17.04 -8.42
N MET A 236 16.26 -16.07 -9.13
CA MET A 236 15.25 -16.28 -10.17
C MET A 236 15.61 -15.48 -11.43
N PRO A 237 16.63 -15.90 -12.18
CA PRO A 237 17.09 -15.16 -13.34
C PRO A 237 15.99 -15.05 -14.41
N PRO A 238 15.88 -13.90 -15.09
CA PRO A 238 15.02 -13.77 -16.26
C PRO A 238 15.41 -14.81 -17.31
N ARG A 239 14.47 -15.68 -17.70
CA ARG A 239 14.71 -16.66 -18.77
C ARG A 239 14.50 -16.02 -20.14
N LYS A 240 15.23 -16.50 -21.15
CA LYS A 240 15.04 -16.05 -22.55
C LYS A 240 13.59 -16.31 -22.98
N MET A 241 12.98 -15.27 -23.54
CA MET A 241 11.57 -15.18 -23.92
C MET A 241 11.36 -15.78 -25.31
N THR A 242 10.88 -17.02 -25.40
CA THR A 242 10.60 -17.64 -26.71
C THR A 242 9.12 -17.95 -26.96
N ASP A 243 8.25 -18.00 -25.93
CA ASP A 243 6.95 -18.68 -26.07
C ASP A 243 5.70 -17.93 -25.57
N ARG A 244 5.74 -16.61 -25.32
CA ARG A 244 4.51 -15.85 -24.99
C ARG A 244 4.35 -14.61 -25.87
N ALA A 245 3.18 -14.49 -26.51
CA ALA A 245 2.85 -13.45 -27.50
C ALA A 245 3.22 -12.02 -27.04
N PHE A 246 3.02 -11.71 -25.76
CA PHE A 246 3.24 -10.37 -25.22
C PHE A 246 4.61 -10.16 -24.55
N GLN A 247 5.40 -11.21 -24.32
CA GLN A 247 6.61 -11.10 -23.47
C GLN A 247 7.65 -10.10 -24.02
N GLN A 248 7.84 -10.05 -25.34
CA GLN A 248 8.76 -9.09 -25.97
C GLN A 248 8.37 -7.63 -25.73
N LEU A 249 7.09 -7.34 -25.46
CA LEU A 249 6.60 -5.98 -25.26
C LEU A 249 7.12 -5.35 -23.97
N PHE A 250 7.59 -6.15 -22.99
CA PHE A 250 8.26 -5.63 -21.79
C PHE A 250 9.58 -4.91 -22.12
N GLN A 251 10.15 -5.13 -23.31
CA GLN A 251 11.38 -4.47 -23.76
C GLN A 251 11.12 -3.19 -24.55
N ALA A 252 9.89 -2.68 -24.54
CA ALA A 252 9.52 -1.52 -25.34
C ALA A 252 10.31 -0.26 -24.95
N SER A 253 10.89 0.42 -25.94
CA SER A 253 11.59 1.70 -25.78
C SER A 253 10.66 2.90 -25.93
N ALA A 254 9.47 2.72 -26.50
CA ALA A 254 8.41 3.71 -26.57
C ALA A 254 7.03 3.04 -26.59
N ILE A 255 6.05 3.71 -25.99
CA ILE A 255 4.63 3.34 -26.04
C ILE A 255 3.83 4.52 -26.55
N ARG A 256 2.94 4.27 -27.51
CA ARG A 256 2.08 5.30 -28.08
C ARG A 256 0.64 4.82 -28.16
N LEU A 257 -0.28 5.61 -27.60
CA LEU A 257 -1.71 5.41 -27.71
C LEU A 257 -2.30 6.46 -28.66
N ILE A 258 -2.96 6.00 -29.71
CA ILE A 258 -3.59 6.85 -30.73
C ILE A 258 -5.09 6.54 -30.74
N GLY A 259 -5.92 7.57 -30.59
CA GLY A 259 -7.37 7.42 -30.73
C GLY A 259 -7.79 7.23 -32.18
N THR A 260 -8.74 6.34 -32.41
CA THR A 260 -9.25 5.96 -33.73
C THR A 260 -10.78 6.09 -33.77
N GLY A 261 -11.36 6.11 -34.98
CA GLY A 261 -12.80 6.28 -35.16
C GLY A 261 -13.30 7.60 -34.55
N ASP A 262 -14.29 7.51 -33.67
CA ASP A 262 -14.89 8.65 -32.98
C ASP A 262 -13.99 9.24 -31.86
N GLN A 263 -12.90 8.56 -31.50
CA GLN A 263 -11.99 8.95 -30.41
C GLN A 263 -10.75 9.72 -30.90
N GLN A 264 -10.82 10.45 -32.03
CA GLN A 264 -9.70 11.24 -32.53
C GLN A 264 -9.28 12.35 -31.55
N GLN A 265 -8.38 12.00 -30.63
CA GLN A 265 -7.69 12.90 -29.72
C GLN A 265 -6.18 12.82 -29.99
N GLY A 266 -5.44 13.80 -29.49
CA GLY A 266 -3.98 13.82 -29.61
C GLY A 266 -3.34 12.54 -29.08
N ALA A 267 -2.29 12.07 -29.75
CA ALA A 267 -1.59 10.86 -29.34
C ALA A 267 -0.93 11.05 -27.96
N ILE A 268 -1.07 10.05 -27.09
CA ILE A 268 -0.32 9.97 -25.83
C ILE A 268 0.92 9.14 -26.11
N GLU A 269 2.09 9.70 -25.83
CA GLU A 269 3.38 9.01 -25.99
C GLU A 269 4.12 8.98 -24.67
N GLN A 270 4.68 7.81 -24.34
CA GLN A 270 5.53 7.59 -23.19
C GLN A 270 6.82 6.90 -23.63
N LYS A 271 7.91 7.24 -22.95
CA LYS A 271 9.24 6.66 -23.17
C LYS A 271 9.65 5.88 -21.92
N PRO A 272 9.47 4.54 -21.91
CA PRO A 272 9.80 3.68 -20.77
C PRO A 272 11.26 3.77 -20.31
N THR A 273 12.16 4.29 -21.14
CA THR A 273 13.57 4.46 -20.81
C THR A 273 13.88 5.72 -19.99
N GLU A 274 12.94 6.65 -19.83
CA GLU A 274 13.20 7.94 -19.19
C GLU A 274 13.20 7.84 -17.65
N THR A 275 12.20 7.20 -17.04
CA THR A 275 12.19 6.93 -15.60
C THR A 275 11.53 5.59 -15.27
N THR A 276 11.72 5.13 -14.02
CA THR A 276 11.08 3.90 -13.51
C THR A 276 9.55 3.98 -13.46
N VAL A 277 8.97 5.19 -13.40
CA VAL A 277 7.52 5.39 -13.45
C VAL A 277 6.97 5.04 -14.82
N GLU A 278 7.50 5.66 -15.88
CA GLU A 278 7.10 5.38 -17.26
C GLU A 278 7.43 3.93 -17.63
N GLN A 279 8.54 3.37 -17.14
CA GLN A 279 8.85 1.95 -17.29
C GLN A 279 7.83 1.04 -16.60
N GLY A 280 7.41 1.37 -15.38
CA GLY A 280 6.40 0.64 -14.64
C GLY A 280 5.04 0.68 -15.35
N MET A 281 4.62 1.86 -15.83
CA MET A 281 3.39 2.02 -16.62
C MET A 281 3.43 1.20 -17.91
N ALA A 282 4.58 1.16 -18.57
CA ALA A 282 4.79 0.33 -19.75
C ALA A 282 4.62 -1.16 -19.46
N HIS A 283 5.31 -1.66 -18.44
CA HIS A 283 5.20 -3.06 -18.01
C HIS A 283 3.77 -3.39 -17.56
N GLN A 284 3.11 -2.48 -16.84
CA GLN A 284 1.73 -2.66 -16.42
C GLN A 284 0.77 -2.73 -17.60
N SER A 285 1.00 -1.96 -18.67
CA SER A 285 0.23 -2.05 -19.92
C SER A 285 0.36 -3.43 -20.54
N VAL A 286 1.57 -4.00 -20.57
CA VAL A 286 1.80 -5.37 -21.07
C VAL A 286 1.09 -6.41 -20.21
N ARG A 287 1.11 -6.27 -18.88
CA ARG A 287 0.36 -7.18 -17.97
C ARG A 287 -1.14 -7.11 -18.18
N LEU A 288 -1.69 -5.92 -18.44
CA LEU A 288 -3.09 -5.79 -18.80
C LEU A 288 -3.41 -6.59 -20.07
N LEU A 289 -2.54 -6.61 -21.08
CA LEU A 289 -2.73 -7.44 -22.28
C LEU A 289 -2.59 -8.94 -21.97
N GLN A 290 -1.63 -9.32 -21.12
CA GLN A 290 -1.38 -10.72 -20.76
C GLN A 290 -2.51 -11.37 -19.97
N ASN A 291 -3.26 -10.60 -19.19
CA ASN A 291 -4.38 -11.10 -18.38
C ASN A 291 -5.69 -11.27 -19.18
N SER A 292 -5.59 -11.28 -20.51
CA SER A 292 -6.73 -11.46 -21.41
C SER A 292 -6.96 -12.92 -21.77
N ILE A 293 -8.13 -13.19 -22.33
CA ILE A 293 -8.51 -14.53 -22.79
C ILE A 293 -8.36 -14.58 -24.31
N GLU A 294 -7.42 -15.37 -24.82
CA GLU A 294 -7.30 -15.61 -26.28
C GLU A 294 -8.58 -16.28 -26.79
N LEU A 295 -9.10 -15.81 -27.92
CA LEU A 295 -10.31 -16.32 -28.56
C LEU A 295 -9.95 -17.22 -29.75
N ASP A 296 -10.62 -18.35 -29.86
CA ASP A 296 -10.43 -19.28 -30.99
C ASP A 296 -10.88 -18.71 -32.34
N GLN A 297 -11.77 -17.72 -32.31
CA GLN A 297 -12.36 -17.10 -33.50
C GLN A 297 -12.51 -15.59 -33.33
N GLU A 298 -12.55 -14.88 -34.47
CA GLU A 298 -12.89 -13.47 -34.51
C GLU A 298 -14.29 -13.22 -33.94
N PRO A 299 -14.47 -12.22 -33.05
CA PRO A 299 -15.78 -11.86 -32.55
C PRO A 299 -16.73 -11.52 -33.71
N LYS A 300 -17.96 -12.02 -33.67
CA LYS A 300 -18.96 -11.74 -34.73
C LYS A 300 -19.27 -10.25 -34.88
N ASN A 301 -19.20 -9.51 -33.76
CA ASN A 301 -19.43 -8.07 -33.69
C ASN A 301 -18.38 -7.45 -32.76
N PRO A 302 -17.14 -7.18 -33.23
CA PRO A 302 -16.08 -6.64 -32.38
C PRO A 302 -16.36 -5.18 -31.96
N GLY A 303 -17.27 -4.49 -32.66
CA GLY A 303 -17.51 -3.05 -32.52
C GLY A 303 -16.54 -2.23 -33.36
N GLN A 304 -16.56 -0.91 -33.17
CA GLN A 304 -15.58 -0.02 -33.82
C GLN A 304 -14.26 -0.01 -33.05
N GLU A 305 -13.16 0.13 -33.79
CA GLU A 305 -11.83 0.32 -33.21
C GLU A 305 -11.75 1.70 -32.57
N LYS A 306 -11.42 1.73 -31.28
CA LYS A 306 -11.39 2.97 -30.48
C LYS A 306 -9.98 3.51 -30.29
N TYR A 307 -8.98 2.63 -30.16
CA TYR A 307 -7.59 3.03 -29.98
C TYR A 307 -6.61 2.04 -30.61
N GLN A 308 -5.43 2.55 -30.96
CA GLN A 308 -4.25 1.78 -31.30
C GLN A 308 -3.17 2.01 -30.25
N LEU A 309 -2.74 0.93 -29.58
CA LEU A 309 -1.63 0.94 -28.63
C LEU A 309 -0.41 0.31 -29.29
N SER A 310 0.61 1.12 -29.56
CA SER A 310 1.84 0.70 -30.24
C SER A 310 3.02 0.64 -29.28
N PHE A 311 3.80 -0.43 -29.36
CA PHE A 311 5.05 -0.65 -28.61
C PHE A 311 6.21 -0.71 -29.60
N ALA A 312 7.22 0.14 -29.43
CA ALA A 312 8.46 0.07 -30.19
C ALA A 312 9.45 -0.86 -29.48
N VAL A 313 9.83 -1.98 -30.10
CA VAL A 313 10.79 -2.96 -29.55
C VAL A 313 11.92 -3.15 -30.55
N GLY A 314 13.11 -2.62 -30.24
CA GLY A 314 14.18 -2.52 -31.22
C GLY A 314 13.74 -1.70 -32.43
N GLU A 315 13.82 -2.29 -33.63
CA GLU A 315 13.35 -1.67 -34.88
C GLU A 315 11.90 -2.04 -35.23
N ALA A 316 11.28 -2.95 -34.48
CA ALA A 316 9.93 -3.43 -34.76
C ALA A 316 8.87 -2.60 -34.02
N LEU A 317 7.76 -2.33 -34.71
CA LEU A 317 6.56 -1.73 -34.13
C LEU A 317 5.49 -2.80 -33.93
N HIS A 318 5.03 -2.95 -32.69
CA HIS A 318 4.01 -3.91 -32.31
C HIS A 318 2.72 -3.16 -31.94
N THR A 319 1.70 -3.27 -32.77
CA THR A 319 0.42 -2.55 -32.57
C THR A 319 -0.67 -3.50 -32.09
N VAL A 320 -1.36 -3.06 -31.03
CA VAL A 320 -2.56 -3.67 -30.48
C VAL A 320 -3.75 -2.79 -30.84
N TYR A 321 -4.77 -3.37 -31.47
CA TYR A 321 -5.99 -2.67 -31.88
C TYR A 321 -7.07 -2.91 -30.81
N LEU A 322 -7.51 -1.84 -30.16
CA LEU A 322 -8.42 -1.89 -29.02
C LEU A 322 -9.87 -1.61 -29.45
N TYR A 323 -10.76 -2.46 -28.98
CA TYR A 323 -12.21 -2.37 -29.10
C TYR A 323 -12.83 -2.39 -27.70
N ASP A 324 -14.16 -2.25 -27.60
CA ASP A 324 -14.88 -2.11 -26.32
C ASP A 324 -14.63 -3.26 -25.33
N ARG A 325 -14.66 -4.50 -25.82
CA ARG A 325 -14.49 -5.73 -25.02
C ARG A 325 -13.45 -6.70 -25.56
N HIS A 326 -12.76 -6.28 -26.61
CA HIS A 326 -11.84 -7.13 -27.35
C HIS A 326 -10.60 -6.33 -27.74
N PHE A 327 -9.52 -7.03 -28.04
CA PHE A 327 -8.43 -6.46 -28.79
C PHE A 327 -7.85 -7.46 -29.77
N ARG A 328 -7.15 -6.94 -30.77
CA ARG A 328 -6.44 -7.74 -31.77
C ARG A 328 -4.94 -7.47 -31.70
N TYR A 329 -4.14 -8.53 -31.66
CA TYR A 329 -2.68 -8.46 -31.66
C TYR A 329 -2.10 -9.62 -32.47
N GLN A 330 -1.18 -9.31 -33.40
CA GLN A 330 -0.55 -10.31 -34.29
C GLN A 330 -1.55 -11.25 -35.00
N GLY A 331 -2.71 -10.71 -35.42
CA GLY A 331 -3.76 -11.48 -36.08
C GLY A 331 -4.62 -12.36 -35.17
N LYS A 332 -4.33 -12.41 -33.86
CA LYS A 332 -5.13 -13.10 -32.85
C LYS A 332 -6.07 -12.15 -32.13
N TRP A 333 -7.20 -12.69 -31.68
CA TRP A 333 -8.22 -11.96 -30.94
C TRP A 333 -8.21 -12.35 -29.47
N PHE A 334 -8.46 -11.36 -28.62
CA PHE A 334 -8.47 -11.52 -27.17
C PHE A 334 -9.70 -10.82 -26.60
N ALA A 335 -10.32 -11.43 -25.59
CA ALA A 335 -11.40 -10.83 -24.81
C ALA A 335 -10.83 -10.20 -23.54
N GLN A 336 -11.18 -8.93 -23.32
CA GLN A 336 -10.91 -8.24 -22.06
C GLN A 336 -11.81 -7.02 -21.90
N ASP A 337 -12.58 -7.00 -20.82
CA ASP A 337 -13.47 -5.89 -20.52
C ASP A 337 -12.69 -4.65 -20.02
N GLN A 338 -13.10 -3.49 -20.53
CA GLN A 338 -12.61 -2.16 -20.14
C GLN A 338 -11.09 -1.98 -20.28
N LEU A 339 -10.45 -2.67 -21.23
CA LEU A 339 -9.01 -2.52 -21.47
C LEU A 339 -8.66 -1.08 -21.85
N GLU A 340 -9.46 -0.44 -22.70
CA GLU A 340 -9.27 0.96 -23.10
C GLU A 340 -9.25 1.92 -21.91
N GLU A 341 -10.21 1.77 -20.99
CA GLU A 341 -10.35 2.63 -19.82
C GLU A 341 -9.16 2.44 -18.88
N LYS A 342 -8.73 1.19 -18.69
CA LYS A 342 -7.55 0.85 -17.88
C LYS A 342 -6.27 1.44 -18.47
N ILE A 343 -6.08 1.35 -19.79
CA ILE A 343 -4.91 1.90 -20.49
C ILE A 343 -4.93 3.43 -20.48
N LEU A 344 -6.09 4.07 -20.71
CA LEU A 344 -6.23 5.53 -20.63
C LEU A 344 -5.99 6.03 -19.21
N ARG A 345 -6.50 5.35 -18.19
CA ARG A 345 -6.24 5.70 -16.80
C ARG A 345 -4.76 5.52 -16.44
N LEU A 346 -4.08 4.55 -17.05
CA LEU A 346 -2.65 4.30 -16.81
C LEU A 346 -1.77 5.34 -17.50
N LEU A 347 -1.98 5.57 -18.80
CA LEU A 347 -1.11 6.40 -19.64
C LEU A 347 -1.53 7.88 -19.69
N GLY A 348 -2.83 8.14 -19.51
CA GLY A 348 -3.47 9.46 -19.64
C GLY A 348 -3.55 10.25 -18.34
N THR A 349 -3.01 9.74 -17.22
CA THR A 349 -2.84 10.54 -16.01
C THR A 349 -1.87 11.68 -16.31
N LYS A 350 -2.40 12.87 -16.62
CA LYS A 350 -1.59 14.08 -16.74
C LYS A 350 -0.95 14.36 -15.37
N LYS A 351 0.38 14.53 -15.35
CA LYS A 351 1.13 15.06 -14.20
C LYS A 351 0.71 16.50 -13.91
#